data_AF-A0A940NXH2-F1
#
_entry.id   AF-A0A940NXH2-F1
#
_cell.length_a   1.000
_cell.length_b   1.000
_cell.length_c   1.000
_cell.angle_alpha   90.00
_cell.angle_beta   90.00
_cell.angle_gamma   90.00
#
_symmetry.space_group_name_H-M   'P 1'
#
loop_
_entity.id
_entity.type
_entity.pdbx_description
1 polymer ?
#
loop_
_entity_poly.entity_id
_entity_poly.type
_entity_poly.pdbx_seq_one_letter_code
_entity_poly.pdbx_strand_id
1 'polypeptide(L)'
;VLHLANTSFASFLTGQFIESIIIGSLCTIGLYIFQVPYAATIGILTGMTALLPIIGAWIGGGIGALLIWVEAPDRVIWFLVFILALQQIEGQFIYPRVVGNSIGLPGVLVLIAVILGGGLGGIFGIIFTVPVFAILYQLLKEAIDQMEDEEKSAQGADPPEPIPPVEVINSLPEPEPITASVPAVPVSAPAPQAKNPSRKKGKKRRH
;
A
#
# COMPACT_ATOMS: atom_id res chain seq x y z
N VAL A 1 14.19 7.79 5.92
CA VAL A 1 12.90 8.34 6.41
C VAL A 1 12.58 9.74 5.86
N LEU A 2 13.32 10.81 6.20
CA LEU A 2 13.00 12.18 5.69
C LEU A 2 13.07 12.31 4.16
N HIS A 3 14.07 11.70 3.50
CA HIS A 3 14.16 11.75 2.04
C HIS A 3 13.01 11.00 1.36
N LEU A 4 12.63 9.85 1.91
CA LEU A 4 11.55 9.00 1.42
C LEU A 4 10.18 9.69 1.54
N ALA A 5 9.96 10.38 2.66
CA ALA A 5 8.80 11.25 2.88
C ALA A 5 8.67 12.35 1.81
N ASN A 6 9.77 13.04 1.55
CA ASN A 6 9.78 14.15 0.61
C ASN A 6 9.50 13.67 -0.82
N THR A 7 10.08 12.53 -1.22
CA THR A 7 9.87 11.95 -2.55
C THR A 7 8.43 11.44 -2.74
N SER A 8 7.85 10.78 -1.75
CA SER A 8 6.45 10.32 -1.81
C SER A 8 5.47 11.50 -1.86
N PHE A 9 5.71 12.54 -1.05
CA PHE A 9 4.88 13.75 -1.07
C PHE A 9 5.00 14.50 -2.40
N ALA A 10 6.21 14.67 -2.91
CA ALA A 10 6.46 15.33 -4.19
C ALA A 10 5.80 14.57 -5.35
N SER A 11 5.89 13.24 -5.37
CA SER A 11 5.26 12.44 -6.42
C SER A 11 3.73 12.45 -6.34
N PHE A 12 3.15 12.39 -5.13
CA PHE A 12 1.71 12.51 -4.92
C PHE A 12 1.21 13.88 -5.38
N LEU A 13 1.86 14.95 -4.93
CA LEU A 13 1.47 16.32 -5.29
C LEU A 13 1.59 16.55 -6.81
N THR A 14 2.66 16.05 -7.43
CA THR A 14 2.86 16.14 -8.89
C THR A 14 1.77 15.37 -9.64
N GLY A 15 1.41 14.17 -9.19
CA GLY A 15 0.30 13.39 -9.75
C GLY A 15 -1.02 14.15 -9.67
N GLN A 16 -1.33 14.73 -8.50
CA GLN A 16 -2.56 15.49 -8.29
C GLN A 16 -2.61 16.79 -9.11
N PHE A 17 -1.46 17.46 -9.30
CA PHE A 17 -1.37 18.62 -10.20
C PHE A 17 -1.65 18.24 -11.65
N ILE A 18 -1.10 17.12 -12.13
CA ILE A 18 -1.35 16.65 -13.49
C ILE A 18 -2.83 16.24 -13.64
N GLU A 19 -3.37 15.52 -12.66
CA GLU A 19 -4.77 15.09 -12.64
C GLU A 19 -5.73 16.29 -12.65
N SER A 20 -5.50 17.30 -11.80
CA SER A 20 -6.34 18.51 -11.74
C SER A 20 -6.37 19.28 -13.07
N ILE A 21 -5.24 19.37 -13.77
CA ILE A 21 -5.17 20.00 -15.10
C ILE A 21 -5.98 19.19 -16.12
N ILE A 22 -5.86 17.87 -16.11
CA ILE A 22 -6.61 16.97 -17.00
C ILE A 22 -8.10 17.10 -16.73
N ILE A 23 -8.54 16.98 -15.47
CA ILE A 23 -9.95 17.09 -15.08
C ILE A 23 -10.52 18.47 -15.43
N GLY A 24 -9.81 19.55 -15.09
CA GLY A 24 -10.28 20.90 -15.37
C GLY A 24 -10.42 21.18 -16.88
N SER A 25 -9.46 20.70 -17.68
CA SER A 25 -9.52 20.84 -19.14
C SER A 25 -10.62 20.00 -19.77
N LEU A 26 -10.77 18.73 -19.38
CA LEU A 26 -11.86 17.87 -19.85
C LEU A 26 -13.24 18.42 -19.47
N CYS A 27 -13.38 18.91 -18.25
CA CYS A 27 -14.63 19.53 -17.78
C CYS A 27 -14.97 20.77 -18.60
N THR A 28 -13.99 21.65 -18.82
CA THR A 28 -14.16 22.85 -19.66
C THR A 28 -14.58 22.49 -21.08
N ILE A 29 -13.87 21.55 -21.72
CA ILE A 29 -14.15 21.12 -23.10
C ILE A 29 -15.52 20.47 -23.20
N GLY A 30 -15.88 19.58 -22.29
CA GLY A 30 -17.18 18.92 -22.29
C GLY A 30 -18.33 19.92 -22.12
N LEU A 31 -18.19 20.88 -21.20
CA LEU A 31 -19.18 21.95 -21.01
C LEU A 31 -19.35 22.81 -22.27
N TYR A 32 -18.26 23.12 -22.98
CA TYR A 32 -18.34 23.82 -24.26
C TYR A 32 -19.07 23.01 -25.33
N ILE A 33 -18.82 21.70 -25.42
CA ILE A 33 -19.50 20.80 -26.37
C ILE A 33 -21.01 20.76 -26.09
N PHE A 34 -21.41 20.69 -24.82
CA PHE A 34 -22.82 20.72 -24.41
C PHE A 34 -23.41 22.14 -24.35
N GLN A 35 -22.63 23.17 -24.72
CA GLN A 35 -22.99 24.58 -24.70
C GLN A 35 -23.56 25.06 -23.35
N VAL A 36 -23.04 24.51 -22.25
CA VAL A 36 -23.47 24.88 -20.90
C VAL A 36 -22.79 26.21 -20.50
N PRO A 37 -23.53 27.16 -19.90
CA PRO A 37 -22.94 28.43 -19.47
C PRO A 37 -21.84 28.22 -18.42
N TYR A 38 -20.95 29.20 -18.27
CA TYR A 38 -19.82 29.15 -17.34
C TYR A 38 -18.82 28.01 -17.53
N ALA A 39 -18.75 27.42 -18.74
CA ALA A 39 -17.86 26.30 -19.05
C ALA A 39 -16.41 26.47 -18.52
N ALA A 40 -15.77 27.59 -18.84
CA ALA A 40 -14.40 27.88 -18.39
C ALA A 40 -14.30 28.08 -16.87
N THR A 41 -15.23 28.84 -16.28
CA THR A 41 -15.23 29.12 -14.84
C THR A 41 -15.40 27.85 -14.02
N ILE A 42 -16.34 26.99 -14.43
CA ILE A 42 -16.63 25.72 -13.75
C ILE A 42 -15.48 24.74 -13.95
N GLY A 43 -14.90 24.66 -15.15
CA GLY A 43 -13.77 23.78 -15.39
C GLY A 43 -12.51 24.18 -14.62
N ILE A 44 -12.19 25.47 -14.54
CA ILE A 44 -11.09 25.98 -13.71
C ILE A 44 -11.37 25.70 -12.22
N LEU A 45 -12.57 26.01 -11.75
CA LEU A 45 -12.97 25.76 -10.37
C LEU A 45 -12.85 24.27 -10.03
N THR A 46 -13.38 23.39 -10.88
CA THR A 46 -13.36 21.94 -10.70
C THR A 46 -11.93 21.41 -10.69
N GLY A 47 -11.08 21.88 -11.61
CA GLY A 47 -9.65 21.54 -11.63
C GLY A 47 -8.94 21.98 -10.35
N MET A 48 -9.14 23.22 -9.91
CA MET A 48 -8.54 23.70 -8.66
C MET A 48 -9.00 22.89 -7.45
N THR A 49 -10.29 22.57 -7.36
CA THR A 49 -10.82 21.75 -6.26
C THR A 49 -10.34 20.31 -6.35
N ALA A 50 -10.09 19.77 -7.56
CA ALA A 50 -9.55 18.43 -7.77
C ALA A 50 -8.11 18.25 -7.25
N LEU A 51 -7.43 19.31 -6.80
CA LEU A 51 -6.23 19.17 -5.97
C LEU A 51 -6.49 18.48 -4.62
N LEU A 52 -7.74 18.53 -4.15
CA LEU A 52 -8.19 17.79 -2.97
C LEU A 52 -8.86 16.49 -3.43
N PRO A 53 -8.27 15.32 -3.14
CA PRO A 53 -8.85 14.04 -3.53
C PRO A 53 -10.27 13.90 -2.98
N ILE A 54 -11.19 13.43 -3.82
CA ILE A 54 -12.60 13.10 -3.49
C ILE A 54 -13.46 14.32 -3.17
N ILE A 55 -13.04 15.14 -2.21
CA ILE A 55 -13.74 16.36 -1.81
C ILE A 55 -13.84 17.34 -2.99
N GLY A 56 -12.79 17.40 -3.80
CA GLY A 56 -12.69 18.29 -4.95
C GLY A 56 -13.84 18.14 -5.95
N ALA A 57 -14.16 16.91 -6.31
CA ALA A 57 -15.22 16.59 -7.25
C ALA A 57 -16.59 17.05 -6.75
N TRP A 58 -16.88 16.83 -5.46
CA TRP A 58 -18.16 17.22 -4.85
C TRP A 58 -18.31 18.74 -4.73
N ILE A 59 -17.25 19.44 -4.32
CA ILE A 59 -17.27 20.90 -4.22
C ILE A 59 -17.35 21.54 -5.60
N GLY A 60 -16.48 21.13 -6.53
CA GLY A 60 -16.46 21.64 -7.90
C GLY A 60 -17.77 21.38 -8.64
N GLY A 61 -18.30 20.15 -8.54
CA GLY A 61 -19.59 19.78 -9.11
C GLY A 61 -20.76 20.51 -8.44
N GLY A 62 -20.76 20.63 -7.12
CA GLY A 62 -21.83 21.32 -6.38
C GLY A 62 -21.88 22.82 -6.67
N ILE A 63 -20.75 23.51 -6.63
CA ILE A 63 -20.66 24.93 -6.98
C ILE A 63 -20.96 25.13 -8.47
N GLY A 64 -20.45 24.26 -9.35
CA GLY A 64 -20.73 24.31 -10.78
C GLY A 64 -22.22 24.15 -11.09
N ALA A 65 -22.89 23.20 -10.42
CA ALA A 65 -24.33 23.00 -10.55
C ALA A 65 -25.11 24.22 -10.07
N LEU A 66 -24.69 24.85 -8.97
CA LEU A 66 -25.29 26.08 -8.47
C LEU A 66 -25.16 27.24 -9.46
N LEU A 67 -23.97 27.44 -10.05
CA LEU A 67 -23.74 28.49 -11.06
C LEU A 67 -24.66 28.30 -12.28
N ILE A 68 -24.74 27.06 -12.77
CA ILE A 68 -25.58 26.74 -13.93
C ILE A 68 -27.05 26.90 -13.58
N TRP A 69 -27.47 26.47 -12.39
CA TRP A 69 -28.87 26.53 -11.98
C TRP A 69 -29.40 27.97 -11.93
N VAL A 70 -28.56 28.93 -11.55
CA VAL A 70 -28.93 30.36 -11.50
C VAL A 70 -29.16 30.96 -12.90
N GLU A 71 -28.40 30.54 -13.91
CA GLU A 71 -28.50 31.10 -15.26
C GLU A 71 -29.36 30.27 -16.23
N ALA A 72 -29.21 28.95 -16.21
CA ALA A 72 -29.84 28.01 -17.13
C ALA A 72 -30.26 26.72 -16.38
N PRO A 73 -31.37 26.76 -15.61
CA PRO A 73 -31.82 25.63 -14.79
C PRO A 73 -32.20 24.40 -15.61
N ASP A 74 -32.59 24.57 -16.88
CA ASP A 74 -32.84 23.50 -17.84
C ASP A 74 -31.58 22.68 -18.17
N ARG A 75 -30.40 23.29 -18.08
CA ARG A 75 -29.12 22.65 -18.39
C ARG A 75 -28.44 21.99 -17.19
N VAL A 76 -28.92 22.24 -15.96
CA VAL A 76 -28.29 21.69 -14.75
C VAL A 76 -28.35 20.17 -14.70
N ILE A 77 -29.44 19.57 -15.21
CA ILE A 77 -29.62 18.11 -15.24
C ILE A 77 -28.60 17.48 -16.20
N TRP A 78 -28.41 18.08 -17.37
CA TRP A 78 -27.39 17.66 -18.33
C TRP A 78 -25.98 17.77 -17.75
N PHE A 79 -25.70 18.87 -17.03
CA PHE A 79 -24.43 19.03 -16.33
C PHE A 79 -24.22 17.96 -15.26
N LEU A 80 -25.24 17.63 -14.45
CA LEU A 80 -25.13 16.59 -13.43
C LEU A 80 -24.83 15.21 -14.05
N VAL A 81 -25.52 14.86 -15.13
CA VAL A 81 -25.25 13.61 -15.86
C VAL A 81 -23.82 13.63 -16.44
N PHE A 82 -23.42 14.74 -17.04
CA PHE A 82 -22.08 14.91 -17.59
C PHE A 82 -20.99 14.80 -16.50
N ILE A 83 -21.14 15.48 -15.35
CA ILE A 83 -20.14 15.44 -14.29
C ILE A 83 -20.08 14.05 -13.66
N LEU A 84 -21.21 13.35 -13.48
CA LEU A 84 -21.20 11.95 -13.03
C LEU A 84 -20.44 11.06 -14.02
N ALA A 85 -20.70 11.20 -15.32
CA ALA A 85 -19.99 10.44 -16.35
C ALA A 85 -18.49 10.76 -16.37
N LEU A 86 -18.12 12.04 -16.23
CA LEU A 86 -16.73 12.49 -16.14
C LEU A 86 -16.03 11.84 -14.93
N GLN A 87 -16.70 11.75 -13.79
CA GLN A 87 -16.18 11.06 -12.60
C GLN A 87 -16.01 9.55 -12.81
N GLN A 88 -16.85 8.90 -13.62
CA GLN A 88 -16.64 7.49 -14.00
C GLN A 88 -15.42 7.31 -14.92
N ILE A 89 -15.27 8.20 -15.90
CA ILE A 89 -14.11 8.20 -16.82
C ILE A 89 -12.82 8.47 -16.05
N GLU A 90 -12.88 9.37 -15.05
CA GLU A 90 -11.78 9.61 -14.12
C GLU A 90 -11.34 8.32 -13.43
N GLY A 91 -12.30 7.65 -12.78
CA GLY A 91 -12.05 6.42 -12.01
C GLY A 91 -11.61 5.22 -12.85
N GLN A 92 -12.05 5.10 -14.11
CA GLN A 92 -11.77 3.92 -14.96
C GLN A 92 -10.67 4.12 -16.00
N PHE A 93 -10.49 5.32 -16.56
CA PHE A 93 -9.59 5.57 -17.70
C PHE A 93 -8.44 6.52 -17.37
N ILE A 94 -8.69 7.60 -16.61
CA ILE A 94 -7.64 8.56 -16.23
C ILE A 94 -6.73 7.96 -15.17
N TYR A 95 -7.30 7.36 -14.12
CA TYR A 95 -6.52 6.81 -13.01
C TYR A 95 -5.43 5.81 -13.47
N PRO A 96 -5.71 4.79 -14.32
CA PRO A 96 -4.66 3.89 -14.80
C PRO A 96 -3.69 4.55 -15.79
N ARG A 97 -4.09 5.60 -16.51
CA ARG A 97 -3.23 6.24 -17.52
C ARG A 97 -2.31 7.33 -16.95
N VAL A 98 -2.70 7.93 -15.83
CA VAL A 98 -1.94 8.97 -15.12
C VAL A 98 -1.14 8.38 -13.95
N VAL A 99 -1.67 7.35 -13.28
CA VAL A 99 -1.09 6.78 -12.05
C VAL A 99 -0.51 5.37 -12.28
N GLY A 100 -0.76 4.74 -13.43
CA GLY A 100 -0.42 3.33 -13.71
C GLY A 100 1.07 2.98 -13.82
N ASN A 101 1.99 3.95 -13.70
CA ASN A 101 3.43 3.66 -13.73
C ASN A 101 4.25 4.38 -12.66
N SER A 102 3.61 5.13 -11.76
CA SER A 102 4.29 5.88 -10.72
C SER A 102 3.62 5.63 -9.38
N ILE A 103 4.18 4.64 -8.67
CA ILE A 103 3.96 4.34 -7.26
C ILE A 103 2.64 3.62 -7.02
N GLY A 104 2.72 2.29 -6.89
CA GLY A 104 1.67 1.44 -6.35
C GLY A 104 1.36 1.74 -4.88
N LEU A 105 0.93 2.96 -4.56
CA LEU A 105 0.20 3.29 -3.35
C LEU A 105 -1.28 3.02 -3.65
N PRO A 106 -1.94 2.11 -2.93
CA PRO A 106 -3.37 1.95 -3.03
C PRO A 106 -4.03 3.31 -2.77
N GLY A 107 -4.79 3.87 -3.73
CA GLY A 107 -5.56 5.11 -3.52
C GLY A 107 -6.49 5.02 -2.30
N VAL A 108 -6.84 3.78 -1.91
CA VAL A 108 -7.53 3.44 -0.66
C VAL A 108 -6.77 3.91 0.59
N LEU A 109 -5.44 3.87 0.63
CA LEU A 109 -4.65 4.36 1.78
C LEU A 109 -4.67 5.88 1.87
N VAL A 110 -4.68 6.58 0.74
CA VAL A 110 -4.87 8.04 0.71
C VAL A 110 -6.27 8.38 1.21
N LEU A 111 -7.30 7.65 0.79
CA LEU A 111 -8.66 7.79 1.31
C LEU A 111 -8.72 7.58 2.83
N ILE A 112 -8.08 6.52 3.34
CA ILE A 112 -8.00 6.25 4.80
C ILE A 112 -7.30 7.41 5.52
N ALA A 113 -6.22 7.94 4.95
CA ALA A 113 -5.50 9.09 5.49
C ALA A 113 -6.37 10.36 5.53
N VAL A 114 -7.16 10.61 4.49
CA VAL A 114 -8.09 11.74 4.41
C VAL A 114 -9.21 11.60 5.44
N ILE A 115 -9.79 10.41 5.60
CA ILE A 115 -10.87 10.17 6.57
C ILE A 115 -10.35 10.36 8.01
N LEU A 116 -9.21 9.75 8.34
CA LEU A 116 -8.60 9.86 9.66
C LEU A 116 -8.11 11.28 9.95
N GLY A 117 -7.46 11.92 8.97
CA GLY A 117 -6.99 13.29 9.09
C GLY A 117 -8.14 14.29 9.21
N GLY A 118 -9.20 14.11 8.43
CA GLY A 118 -10.42 14.92 8.50
C GLY A 118 -11.07 14.85 9.88
N GLY A 119 -11.11 13.66 10.50
CA GLY A 119 -11.65 13.46 11.85
C GLY A 119 -10.80 14.08 12.97
N LEU A 120 -9.48 14.16 12.79
CA LEU A 120 -8.54 14.67 13.81
C LEU A 120 -8.43 16.20 13.83
N GLY A 121 -8.54 16.85 12.68
CA GLY A 121 -8.30 18.29 12.56
C GLY A 121 -8.92 18.95 11.34
N GLY A 122 -9.95 18.33 10.74
CA GLY A 122 -10.57 18.83 9.51
C GLY A 122 -9.57 18.92 8.36
N ILE A 123 -9.62 20.01 7.61
CA ILE A 123 -8.73 20.26 6.45
C ILE A 123 -7.25 20.19 6.82
N PHE A 124 -6.86 20.76 7.97
CA PHE A 124 -5.48 20.74 8.42
C PHE A 124 -5.00 19.33 8.75
N GLY A 125 -5.88 18.51 9.33
CA GLY A 125 -5.55 17.11 9.61
C GLY A 125 -5.41 16.29 8.32
N ILE A 126 -6.16 16.59 7.26
CA ILE A 126 -5.99 15.94 5.95
C ILE A 126 -4.60 16.24 5.36
N ILE A 127 -4.21 17.52 5.33
CA ILE A 127 -2.92 17.97 4.76
C ILE A 127 -1.73 17.27 5.45
N PHE A 128 -1.81 17.03 6.76
CA PHE A 128 -0.77 16.35 7.52
C PHE A 128 -0.84 14.82 7.43
N THR A 129 -2.04 14.24 7.39
CA THR A 129 -2.21 12.78 7.49
C THR A 129 -1.83 12.07 6.19
N VAL A 130 -2.09 12.68 5.04
CA VAL A 130 -1.73 12.12 3.71
C VAL A 130 -0.22 11.82 3.58
N PRO A 131 0.71 12.77 3.83
CA PRO A 131 2.14 12.48 3.78
C PRO A 131 2.59 11.46 4.84
N VAL A 132 2.02 11.50 6.05
CA VAL A 132 2.34 10.53 7.11
C VAL A 132 1.99 9.10 6.69
N PHE A 133 0.80 8.91 6.11
CA PHE A 133 0.39 7.61 5.58
C PHE A 133 1.25 7.17 4.38
N ALA A 134 1.67 8.10 3.53
CA ALA A 134 2.55 7.79 2.41
C ALA A 134 3.92 7.27 2.87
N ILE A 135 4.47 7.84 3.95
CA ILE A 135 5.72 7.36 4.57
C ILE A 135 5.51 5.97 5.18
N LEU A 136 4.43 5.81 5.95
CA LEU A 136 4.12 4.55 6.63
C LEU A 136 3.97 3.40 5.62
N TYR A 137 3.28 3.67 4.51
CA TYR A 137 3.13 2.69 3.43
C TYR A 137 4.47 2.31 2.81
N GLN A 138 5.34 3.29 2.54
CA GLN A 138 6.63 3.01 1.94
C GLN A 138 7.52 2.15 2.86
N LEU A 139 7.49 2.42 4.17
CA LEU A 139 8.19 1.59 5.17
C LEU A 139 7.64 0.17 5.22
N LEU A 140 6.32 0.01 5.14
CA LEU A 140 5.68 -1.30 5.14
C LEU A 140 6.04 -2.08 3.87
N LYS A 141 6.03 -1.42 2.71
CA LYS A 141 6.41 -2.03 1.44
C LYS A 141 7.86 -2.51 1.46
N GLU A 142 8.77 -1.69 1.95
CA GLU A 142 10.19 -2.04 2.02
C GLU A 142 10.46 -3.18 3.01
N ALA A 143 9.67 -3.29 4.09
CA ALA A 143 9.74 -4.44 4.99
C ALA A 143 9.23 -5.74 4.35
N ILE A 144 8.21 -5.65 3.48
CA ILE A 144 7.67 -6.82 2.75
C ILE A 144 8.63 -7.26 1.65
N ASP A 145 9.18 -6.32 0.86
CA ASP A 145 10.14 -6.61 -0.21
C ASP A 145 11.38 -7.34 0.37
N GLN A 146 11.85 -6.95 1.57
CA GLN A 146 12.94 -7.64 2.27
C GLN A 146 12.62 -9.11 2.62
N MET A 147 11.35 -9.41 2.95
CA MET A 147 10.92 -10.79 3.23
C MET A 147 10.85 -11.63 1.95
N GLU A 148 10.42 -11.03 0.83
CA GLU A 148 10.39 -11.71 -0.47
C GLU A 148 11.80 -11.99 -1.03
N ASP A 149 12.77 -11.11 -0.76
CA ASP A 149 14.18 -11.29 -1.14
C ASP A 149 14.89 -12.38 -0.31
N GLU A 150 14.50 -12.55 0.96
CA GLU A 150 14.94 -13.67 1.81
C GLU A 150 14.37 -15.01 1.32
N GLU A 151 13.10 -15.04 0.90
CA GLU A 151 12.46 -16.25 0.36
C GLU A 151 13.03 -16.64 -1.02
N LYS A 152 13.30 -15.67 -1.92
CA LYS A 152 14.00 -15.92 -3.19
C LYS A 152 15.44 -16.37 -3.01
N SER A 153 16.15 -15.86 -1.99
CA SER A 153 17.50 -16.34 -1.66
C SER A 153 17.48 -17.76 -1.06
N ALA A 154 16.40 -18.15 -0.39
CA ALA A 154 16.20 -19.51 0.10
C ALA A 154 15.80 -20.50 -1.03
N GLN A 155 15.07 -20.05 -2.05
CA GLN A 155 14.72 -20.85 -3.24
C GLN A 155 15.81 -20.89 -4.33
N GLY A 156 16.88 -20.10 -4.21
CA GLY A 156 18.00 -20.02 -5.14
C GLY A 156 19.18 -20.97 -4.85
N ALA A 157 19.08 -21.82 -3.82
CA ALA A 157 20.02 -22.93 -3.64
C ALA A 157 19.65 -24.05 -4.63
N ASP A 158 20.66 -24.57 -5.36
CA ASP A 158 20.51 -25.57 -6.43
C ASP A 158 19.50 -26.68 -6.07
N PRO A 159 18.65 -27.12 -7.03
CA PRO A 159 17.80 -28.29 -6.82
C PRO A 159 18.65 -29.44 -6.28
N PRO A 160 18.16 -30.23 -5.30
CA PRO A 160 18.86 -31.46 -4.92
C PRO A 160 19.07 -32.28 -6.19
N GLU A 161 20.32 -32.70 -6.40
CA GLU A 161 20.77 -33.44 -7.58
C GLU A 161 19.74 -34.53 -7.93
N PRO A 162 19.29 -34.65 -9.20
CA PRO A 162 18.26 -35.61 -9.56
C PRO A 162 18.64 -37.01 -9.09
N ILE A 163 17.77 -37.65 -8.33
CA ILE A 163 17.95 -39.03 -7.88
C ILE A 163 18.24 -39.89 -9.14
N PRO A 164 19.34 -40.66 -9.17
CA PRO A 164 19.68 -41.44 -10.35
C PRO A 164 18.53 -42.39 -10.71
N PRO A 165 18.30 -42.67 -12.01
CA PRO A 165 17.24 -43.58 -12.42
C PRO A 165 17.32 -44.91 -11.64
N VAL A 166 16.17 -45.44 -11.25
CA VAL A 166 16.04 -46.70 -10.46
C VAL A 166 16.78 -47.87 -11.12
N GLU A 167 17.00 -47.81 -12.43
CA GLU A 167 17.76 -48.78 -13.22
C GLU A 167 19.26 -48.84 -12.85
N VAL A 168 19.84 -47.74 -12.36
CA VAL A 168 21.21 -47.68 -11.83
C VAL A 168 21.28 -48.31 -10.43
N ILE A 169 20.28 -48.09 -9.58
CA ILE A 169 20.22 -48.62 -8.21
C ILE A 169 20.17 -50.15 -8.22
N ASN A 170 19.41 -50.72 -9.16
CA ASN A 170 19.28 -52.17 -9.31
C ASN A 170 20.48 -52.83 -10.01
N SER A 171 21.46 -52.04 -10.48
CA SER A 171 22.71 -52.54 -11.06
C SER A 171 23.90 -52.52 -10.09
N LEU A 172 23.70 -51.94 -8.89
CA LEU A 172 24.69 -51.98 -7.82
C LEU A 172 24.71 -53.39 -7.21
N PRO A 173 25.89 -54.01 -6.99
CA PRO A 173 25.96 -55.29 -6.30
C PRO A 173 25.39 -55.13 -4.89
N GLU A 174 24.51 -56.06 -4.48
CA GLU A 174 23.94 -56.04 -3.13
C GLU A 174 25.07 -56.03 -2.08
N PRO A 175 24.91 -55.26 -0.98
CA PRO A 175 25.91 -55.21 0.06
C PRO A 175 26.10 -56.59 0.71
N GLU A 176 27.34 -57.04 0.85
CA GLU A 176 27.66 -58.30 1.53
C GLU A 176 27.09 -58.31 2.97
N PRO A 177 26.59 -59.46 3.46
CA PRO A 177 25.98 -59.54 4.77
C PRO A 177 26.99 -59.17 5.87
N ILE A 178 26.59 -58.24 6.73
CA ILE A 178 27.42 -57.67 7.79
C ILE A 178 27.77 -58.77 8.82
N THR A 179 28.89 -59.47 8.64
CA THR A 179 29.46 -60.36 9.65
C THR A 179 30.16 -59.57 10.74
N ALA A 180 29.48 -59.46 11.89
CA ALA A 180 29.96 -59.31 13.27
C ALA A 180 31.37 -58.74 13.55
N SER A 181 31.41 -57.59 14.24
CA SER A 181 32.11 -57.45 15.53
C SER A 181 31.82 -56.07 16.18
N VAL A 182 30.73 -55.95 16.94
CA VAL A 182 30.58 -54.83 17.88
C VAL A 182 31.16 -55.28 19.22
N PRO A 183 32.23 -54.67 19.75
CA PRO A 183 32.71 -55.00 21.09
C PRO A 183 31.73 -54.45 22.14
N ALA A 184 31.42 -55.26 23.15
CA ALA A 184 30.56 -54.89 24.25
C ALA A 184 31.20 -53.79 25.11
N VAL A 185 30.55 -52.64 25.24
CA VAL A 185 30.94 -51.58 26.20
C VAL A 185 30.46 -51.99 27.59
N PRO A 186 31.32 -52.07 28.62
CA PRO A 186 30.90 -52.42 29.97
C PRO A 186 30.23 -51.23 30.66
N VAL A 187 29.01 -51.45 31.15
CA VAL A 187 28.28 -50.52 32.02
C VAL A 187 28.97 -50.46 33.39
N SER A 188 29.52 -49.31 33.79
CA SER A 188 30.08 -49.12 35.15
C SER A 188 29.34 -48.02 35.95
N ALA A 189 28.75 -48.50 37.06
CA ALA A 189 28.37 -47.90 38.35
C ALA A 189 27.80 -46.46 38.50
N PRO A 190 26.79 -46.25 39.39
CA PRO A 190 26.23 -44.92 39.71
C PRO A 190 26.96 -44.24 40.89
N ALA A 191 27.04 -42.90 40.89
CA ALA A 191 27.52 -42.09 42.01
C ALA A 191 26.82 -40.70 42.06
N PRO A 192 26.90 -39.93 43.15
CA PRO A 192 26.09 -40.03 44.37
C PRO A 192 25.21 -38.78 44.64
N GLN A 193 24.19 -38.92 45.50
CA GLN A 193 23.27 -37.85 45.92
C GLN A 193 23.99 -36.68 46.61
N ALA A 194 23.77 -35.44 46.14
CA ALA A 194 24.26 -34.22 46.76
C ALA A 194 23.19 -33.56 47.66
N LYS A 195 23.67 -33.10 48.82
CA LYS A 195 22.98 -32.76 50.07
C LYS A 195 22.36 -31.35 50.05
N ASN A 196 21.13 -31.23 50.54
CA ASN A 196 20.41 -29.97 50.76
C ASN A 196 20.94 -29.22 52.00
N PRO A 197 21.14 -27.88 51.96
CA PRO A 197 21.14 -27.05 53.15
C PRO A 197 20.03 -25.98 53.12
N SER A 198 19.10 -26.13 54.04
CA SER A 198 18.03 -25.19 54.39
C SER A 198 18.53 -23.88 55.02
N ARG A 199 17.91 -22.75 54.60
CA ARG A 199 17.31 -21.68 55.44
C ARG A 199 18.21 -20.65 56.15
N LYS A 200 18.06 -19.37 55.76
CA LYS A 200 17.95 -18.17 56.66
C LYS A 200 17.47 -16.95 55.84
N LYS A 201 16.18 -16.59 55.90
CA LYS A 201 15.59 -15.49 56.70
C LYS A 201 16.35 -14.15 56.63
N GLY A 202 15.78 -13.20 55.86
CA GLY A 202 15.20 -11.98 56.43
C GLY A 202 15.90 -10.63 56.22
N LYS A 203 15.09 -9.65 55.77
CA LYS A 203 14.86 -8.30 56.38
C LYS A 203 15.35 -7.09 55.57
N LYS A 204 14.36 -6.26 55.14
CA LYS A 204 14.23 -4.77 55.14
C LYS A 204 15.50 -3.94 54.80
N ARG A 205 15.47 -2.85 54.00
CA ARG A 205 14.68 -1.60 54.20
C ARG A 205 15.05 -0.60 53.08
N ARG A 206 14.05 0.13 52.59
CA ARG A 206 14.01 1.55 52.16
C ARG A 206 15.35 2.31 51.98
N HIS A 207 15.49 3.01 50.85
CA HIS A 207 15.47 4.48 50.82
C HIS A 207 14.95 4.97 49.47
#